data_AF-A0A0M2CWT3-F1
#
_entry.id   AF-A0A0M2CWT3-F1
#
_cell.length_a   1.000
_cell.length_b   1.000
_cell.length_c   1.000
_cell.angle_alpha   90.00
_cell.angle_beta   90.00
_cell.angle_gamma   90.00
#
_symmetry.space_group_name_H-M   'P 1'
#
loop_
_entity.id
_entity.type
_entity.pdbx_description
1 polymer ?
#
loop_
_entity_poly.entity_id
_entity_poly.type
_entity_poly.pdbx_seq_one_letter_code
_entity_poly.pdbx_strand_id
1 'polypeptide(L)'
;MATPSNDKAPWQQADPPADDRQREEPVWTGLLPAVVPAESASEDAHDDDRPGGRGGSRGAGTGRTGGGARAVGADEAAGDEDPDAEARRRSALRRDALADEPRLPRLQQVLLALVLPLALLAAAVRVVATPLFLWAEYHRPGFPADSYGFSTEERMVFGSYGLDYVMNWAPAGFLGGLQDADGAPLFLGSEVAHMTDVKIVLQAALAVVAVLALLGLVSCLYLRAKAPGAASGALFFGSWLTVALLVALAVAAVLGWQQFFALFHSLFFADGSWTFRASDTLIRLYPTQFWMDAAIAVAGLALLGALAVMAATWPTAFRRHRALDRVRRRQELKRRLAGR
;
A
#
# COMPACT_ATOMS: atom_id res chain seq x y z
N MET A 1 70.98 17.47 -4.73
CA MET A 1 70.78 16.39 -5.72
C MET A 1 69.75 15.45 -5.11
N ALA A 2 68.44 15.63 -5.33
CA ALA A 2 67.66 15.35 -6.53
C ALA A 2 67.72 13.88 -6.97
N THR A 3 66.74 13.08 -6.51
CA THR A 3 65.78 12.30 -7.33
C THR A 3 64.74 11.63 -6.41
N PRO A 4 63.43 11.78 -6.65
CA PRO A 4 62.41 10.95 -6.01
C PRO A 4 62.16 9.68 -6.85
N SER A 5 62.25 8.50 -6.21
CA SER A 5 61.79 7.25 -6.81
C SER A 5 60.27 7.20 -6.79
N ASN A 6 59.69 6.99 -7.97
CA ASN A 6 58.25 7.01 -8.25
C ASN A 6 57.76 5.57 -8.35
N ASP A 7 57.58 4.91 -7.20
CA ASP A 7 57.00 3.56 -7.16
C ASP A 7 55.47 3.66 -7.15
N LYS A 8 54.90 3.66 -8.36
CA LYS A 8 53.46 3.48 -8.58
C LYS A 8 53.10 2.00 -8.50
N ALA A 9 52.01 1.73 -7.79
CA ALA A 9 51.46 0.41 -7.52
C ALA A 9 50.95 -0.35 -8.79
N PRO A 10 50.82 -1.70 -8.73
CA PRO A 10 50.82 -2.60 -9.90
C PRO A 10 49.55 -2.62 -10.78
N TRP A 11 48.66 -1.64 -10.66
CA TRP A 11 47.32 -1.68 -11.24
C TRP A 11 47.10 -0.68 -12.38
N GLN A 12 48.17 -0.09 -12.93
CA GLN A 12 48.13 0.86 -14.05
C GLN A 12 48.56 0.29 -15.42
N GLN A 13 48.57 -1.03 -15.60
CA GLN A 13 48.81 -1.65 -16.91
C GLN A 13 47.79 -2.75 -17.17
N ALA A 14 46.68 -2.38 -17.82
CA ALA A 14 45.84 -3.32 -18.56
C ALA A 14 44.98 -2.52 -19.55
N ASP A 15 45.34 -2.56 -20.82
CA ASP A 15 44.46 -2.20 -21.93
C ASP A 15 43.30 -3.21 -22.02
N PRO A 16 42.07 -2.77 -22.35
CA PRO A 16 40.94 -3.67 -22.51
C PRO A 16 40.95 -4.37 -23.88
N PRO A 17 40.57 -5.67 -23.98
CA PRO A 17 40.31 -6.30 -25.26
C PRO A 17 38.93 -5.92 -25.81
N ALA A 18 38.84 -5.99 -27.14
CA ALA A 18 37.71 -5.59 -27.97
C ALA A 18 36.52 -6.57 -27.96
N ASP A 19 35.33 -5.99 -28.21
CA ASP A 19 34.13 -6.51 -28.88
C ASP A 19 33.77 -7.99 -28.67
N ASP A 20 32.78 -8.26 -27.80
CA ASP A 20 31.87 -9.37 -28.03
C ASP A 20 30.41 -8.91 -27.84
N ARG A 21 29.72 -8.76 -28.96
CA ARG A 21 28.31 -8.40 -29.08
C ARG A 21 27.44 -9.60 -28.71
N GLN A 22 27.02 -9.68 -27.45
CA GLN A 22 25.85 -10.45 -27.06
C GLN A 22 24.64 -9.54 -26.90
N ARG A 23 23.60 -9.83 -27.69
CA ARG A 23 22.32 -9.13 -27.74
C ARG A 23 21.57 -9.35 -26.42
N GLU A 24 21.50 -8.32 -25.57
CA GLU A 24 20.53 -8.26 -24.48
C GLU A 24 19.26 -7.55 -24.94
N GLU A 25 18.11 -8.22 -24.79
CA GLU A 25 16.79 -7.64 -25.08
C GLU A 25 16.40 -6.59 -24.02
N PRO A 26 15.69 -5.51 -24.40
CA PRO A 26 15.35 -4.45 -23.46
C PRO A 26 14.31 -4.90 -22.43
N VAL A 27 14.73 -4.91 -21.16
CA VAL A 27 13.87 -5.00 -19.99
C VAL A 27 13.09 -3.70 -19.84
N TRP A 28 11.77 -3.77 -20.04
CA TRP A 28 10.84 -2.67 -19.85
C TRP A 28 10.79 -2.20 -18.38
N THR A 29 11.46 -1.09 -18.06
CA THR A 29 11.21 -0.29 -16.84
C THR A 29 10.27 0.87 -17.18
N GLY A 30 8.97 0.67 -17.02
CA GLY A 30 7.99 1.73 -17.18
C GLY A 30 7.90 2.60 -15.94
N LEU A 31 8.36 3.87 -16.04
CA LEU A 31 7.77 5.10 -15.46
C LEU A 31 8.81 6.24 -15.43
N LEU A 32 9.08 6.89 -16.57
CA LEU A 32 9.51 8.31 -16.67
C LEU A 32 9.11 8.86 -18.06
N PRO A 33 8.60 10.09 -18.20
CA PRO A 33 8.27 10.68 -19.49
C PRO A 33 9.55 11.11 -20.22
N ALA A 34 9.68 10.74 -21.49
CA ALA A 34 10.82 11.12 -22.32
C ALA A 34 10.80 12.63 -22.61
N VAL A 35 11.86 13.32 -22.18
CA VAL A 35 12.23 14.66 -22.65
C VAL A 35 12.76 14.50 -24.08
N VAL A 36 12.17 15.23 -25.03
CA VAL A 36 12.60 15.26 -26.43
C VAL A 36 13.76 16.26 -26.58
N PRO A 37 14.92 15.89 -27.15
CA PRO A 37 15.92 16.87 -27.55
C PRO A 37 15.67 17.36 -28.99
N ALA A 38 15.90 18.65 -29.17
CA ALA A 38 15.74 19.41 -30.41
C ALA A 38 16.77 19.04 -31.50
N GLU A 39 16.40 19.35 -32.73
CA GLU A 39 17.18 19.23 -33.97
C GLU A 39 18.57 19.87 -33.90
N SER A 40 19.52 19.27 -34.62
CA SER A 40 20.59 20.02 -35.28
C SER A 40 20.88 19.41 -36.64
N ALA A 41 20.98 20.30 -37.63
CA ALA A 41 21.10 20.04 -39.05
C ALA A 41 22.55 19.76 -39.49
N SER A 42 22.68 19.04 -40.60
CA SER A 42 23.71 19.20 -41.65
C SER A 42 23.25 18.27 -42.80
N GLU A 43 22.66 18.80 -43.88
CA GLU A 43 23.34 19.34 -45.07
C GLU A 43 24.52 18.47 -45.53
N ASP A 44 24.24 17.59 -46.49
CA ASP A 44 25.06 17.49 -47.70
C ASP A 44 24.21 16.95 -48.86
N ALA A 45 24.20 17.74 -49.93
CA ALA A 45 23.52 17.51 -51.19
C ALA A 45 24.51 16.97 -52.23
N HIS A 46 24.05 16.13 -53.16
CA HIS A 46 24.37 16.11 -54.61
C HIS A 46 23.48 15.04 -55.26
N ASP A 47 22.45 15.44 -56.00
CA ASP A 47 22.41 15.61 -57.47
C ASP A 47 22.48 14.26 -58.21
N ASP A 48 21.37 13.79 -58.83
CA ASP A 48 21.11 14.08 -60.24
C ASP A 48 19.80 13.44 -60.79
N ASP A 49 19.18 14.19 -61.70
CA ASP A 49 18.34 13.83 -62.84
C ASP A 49 17.01 13.01 -62.77
N ARG A 50 15.93 13.80 -62.76
CA ARG A 50 14.77 13.89 -63.68
C ARG A 50 13.83 12.70 -64.05
N PRO A 51 12.55 13.01 -64.39
CA PRO A 51 11.46 12.04 -64.49
C PRO A 51 10.90 11.84 -65.92
N GLY A 52 10.23 10.70 -66.13
CA GLY A 52 9.37 10.43 -67.30
C GLY A 52 9.19 8.91 -67.46
N GLY A 53 8.05 8.34 -67.84
CA GLY A 53 6.78 8.84 -68.31
C GLY A 53 5.88 7.63 -68.61
N ARG A 54 4.57 7.88 -68.56
CA ARG A 54 3.40 7.19 -69.13
C ARG A 54 3.56 5.88 -69.93
N GLY A 55 2.53 5.03 -69.77
CA GLY A 55 1.98 4.11 -70.78
C GLY A 55 2.03 2.66 -70.30
N GLY A 56 0.97 1.86 -70.27
CA GLY A 56 -0.27 1.89 -71.04
C GLY A 56 -0.48 0.51 -71.67
N SER A 57 -1.47 -0.23 -71.16
CA SER A 57 -2.35 -1.14 -71.91
C SER A 57 -1.79 -2.36 -72.66
N ARG A 58 -2.21 -3.54 -72.17
CA ARG A 58 -2.81 -4.70 -72.87
C ARG A 58 -2.13 -5.28 -74.12
N GLY A 59 -1.89 -6.59 -74.06
CA GLY A 59 -1.81 -7.47 -75.23
C GLY A 59 -2.08 -8.91 -74.83
N ALA A 60 -3.27 -9.40 -75.19
CA ALA A 60 -3.69 -10.79 -75.06
C ALA A 60 -3.24 -11.62 -76.27
N GLY A 61 -3.03 -12.92 -76.06
CA GLY A 61 -2.88 -13.93 -77.11
C GLY A 61 -2.55 -15.28 -76.47
N THR A 62 -3.54 -16.06 -76.03
CA THR A 62 -4.13 -17.21 -76.75
C THR A 62 -3.11 -18.17 -77.38
N GLY A 63 -2.97 -19.35 -76.75
CA GLY A 63 -2.35 -20.55 -77.31
C GLY A 63 -2.87 -21.78 -76.59
N ARG A 64 -3.66 -22.59 -77.31
CA ARG A 64 -4.45 -23.74 -76.87
C ARG A 64 -3.64 -25.02 -77.09
N THR A 65 -3.79 -26.04 -76.23
CA THR A 65 -4.16 -27.45 -76.52
C THR A 65 -3.56 -28.50 -75.56
N GLY A 66 -4.45 -29.21 -74.86
CA GLY A 66 -4.47 -30.69 -74.74
C GLY A 66 -3.70 -31.28 -73.55
N GLY A 67 -4.17 -32.29 -72.81
CA GLY A 67 -5.38 -33.10 -72.81
C GLY A 67 -5.19 -34.20 -71.74
N GLY A 68 -6.24 -34.47 -70.96
CA GLY A 68 -6.55 -35.73 -70.25
C GLY A 68 -5.56 -36.36 -69.27
N ALA A 69 -5.93 -36.41 -67.98
CA ALA A 69 -6.10 -37.66 -67.21
C ALA A 69 -6.67 -37.38 -65.80
N ARG A 70 -7.71 -38.13 -65.43
CA ARG A 70 -8.32 -38.21 -64.09
C ARG A 70 -7.51 -39.17 -63.20
N ALA A 71 -7.31 -38.81 -61.93
CA ALA A 71 -7.34 -39.69 -60.73
C ALA A 71 -7.26 -38.77 -59.48
N VAL A 72 -8.37 -38.44 -58.82
CA VAL A 72 -8.94 -39.11 -57.62
C VAL A 72 -8.03 -39.02 -56.39
N GLY A 73 -8.50 -38.30 -55.36
CA GLY A 73 -8.04 -38.46 -53.98
C GLY A 73 -7.55 -37.20 -53.27
N ALA A 74 -8.36 -36.14 -53.21
CA ALA A 74 -8.20 -35.07 -52.22
C ALA A 74 -9.56 -34.82 -51.55
N ASP A 75 -9.95 -35.77 -50.71
CA ASP A 75 -11.01 -35.56 -49.73
C ASP A 75 -10.32 -35.20 -48.41
N GLU A 76 -9.69 -34.03 -48.38
CA GLU A 76 -9.52 -33.35 -47.10
C GLU A 76 -10.88 -32.74 -46.79
N ALA A 77 -11.55 -33.34 -45.80
CA ALA A 77 -12.77 -32.83 -45.21
C ALA A 77 -12.57 -31.36 -44.80
N ALA A 78 -12.95 -30.45 -45.69
CA ALA A 78 -13.30 -29.09 -45.32
C ALA A 78 -14.55 -29.21 -44.46
N GLY A 79 -14.33 -29.33 -43.14
CA GLY A 79 -15.39 -29.22 -42.16
C GLY A 79 -16.13 -27.92 -42.44
N ASP A 80 -17.39 -28.04 -42.81
CA ASP A 80 -18.36 -26.95 -42.87
C ASP A 80 -18.61 -26.51 -41.42
N GLU A 81 -17.64 -25.80 -40.83
CA GLU A 81 -17.82 -25.16 -39.54
C GLU A 81 -18.85 -24.06 -39.72
N ASP A 82 -20.09 -24.33 -39.33
CA ASP A 82 -21.19 -23.36 -39.28
C ASP A 82 -20.66 -22.00 -38.76
N PRO A 83 -20.59 -20.97 -39.61
CA PRO A 83 -20.07 -19.65 -39.24
C PRO A 83 -20.77 -19.08 -38.01
N ASP A 84 -22.03 -19.43 -37.81
CA ASP A 84 -22.83 -19.01 -36.65
C ASP A 84 -22.45 -19.79 -35.38
N ALA A 85 -22.04 -21.05 -35.48
CA ALA A 85 -21.53 -21.84 -34.36
C ALA A 85 -20.18 -21.30 -33.85
N GLU A 86 -19.26 -21.00 -34.77
CA GLU A 86 -17.96 -20.42 -34.41
C GLU A 86 -18.10 -18.97 -33.91
N ALA A 87 -19.01 -18.16 -34.48
CA ALA A 87 -19.35 -16.84 -33.94
C ALA A 87 -19.95 -16.94 -32.52
N ARG A 88 -20.86 -17.90 -32.28
CA ARG A 88 -21.42 -18.18 -30.93
C ARG A 88 -20.32 -18.59 -29.96
N ARG A 89 -19.41 -19.47 -30.35
CA ARG A 89 -18.26 -19.90 -29.54
C ARG A 89 -17.32 -18.75 -29.19
N ARG A 90 -16.92 -17.92 -30.16
CA ARG A 90 -16.10 -16.72 -29.91
C ARG A 90 -16.80 -15.72 -28.99
N SER A 91 -18.12 -15.53 -29.15
CA SER A 91 -18.90 -14.67 -28.26
C SER A 91 -19.00 -15.21 -26.82
N ALA A 92 -19.08 -16.53 -26.65
CA ALA A 92 -19.08 -17.19 -25.35
C ALA A 92 -17.69 -17.05 -24.68
N LEU A 93 -16.62 -17.35 -25.42
CA LEU A 93 -15.24 -17.17 -24.93
C LEU A 93 -14.94 -15.71 -24.57
N ARG A 94 -15.44 -14.74 -25.35
CA ARG A 94 -15.31 -13.31 -25.04
C ARG A 94 -16.09 -12.93 -23.78
N ARG A 95 -17.31 -13.45 -23.58
CA ARG A 95 -18.09 -13.23 -22.35
C ARG A 95 -17.40 -13.83 -21.12
N ASP A 96 -16.85 -15.04 -21.26
CA ASP A 96 -16.09 -15.69 -20.19
C ASP A 96 -14.78 -14.95 -19.87
N ALA A 97 -14.07 -14.47 -20.89
CA ALA A 97 -12.86 -13.67 -20.73
C ALA A 97 -13.16 -12.34 -20.01
N LEU A 98 -14.21 -11.63 -20.44
CA LEU A 98 -14.67 -10.39 -19.79
C LEU A 98 -15.17 -10.63 -18.35
N ALA A 99 -15.73 -11.81 -18.06
CA ALA A 99 -16.13 -12.20 -16.70
C ALA A 99 -14.94 -12.60 -15.81
N ASP A 100 -13.82 -13.02 -16.40
CA ASP A 100 -12.61 -13.40 -15.66
C ASP A 100 -11.67 -12.20 -15.37
N GLU A 101 -11.81 -11.09 -16.10
CA GLU A 101 -11.07 -9.85 -15.82
C GLU A 101 -11.44 -9.26 -14.44
N PRO A 102 -10.43 -8.82 -13.65
CA PRO A 102 -10.70 -8.15 -12.39
C PRO A 102 -11.42 -6.82 -12.62
N ARG A 103 -12.50 -6.57 -11.88
CA ARG A 103 -13.21 -5.29 -11.93
C ARG A 103 -12.44 -4.23 -11.14
N LEU A 104 -12.14 -3.09 -11.77
CA LEU A 104 -11.51 -1.91 -11.16
C LEU A 104 -10.25 -2.23 -10.31
N PRO A 105 -9.28 -3.00 -10.82
CA PRO A 105 -8.15 -3.47 -10.01
C PRO A 105 -7.30 -2.32 -9.45
N ARG A 106 -7.14 -1.23 -10.21
CA ARG A 106 -6.40 -0.05 -9.77
C ARG A 106 -7.06 0.64 -8.57
N LEU A 107 -8.38 0.78 -8.58
CA LEU A 107 -9.12 1.37 -7.45
C LEU A 107 -8.97 0.50 -6.19
N GLN A 108 -9.08 -0.82 -6.33
CA GLN A 108 -8.90 -1.76 -5.21
C GLN A 108 -7.46 -1.75 -4.67
N GLN A 109 -6.46 -1.59 -5.54
CA GLN A 109 -5.06 -1.44 -5.12
C GLN A 109 -4.82 -0.14 -4.34
N VAL A 110 -5.36 0.98 -4.83
CA VAL A 110 -5.27 2.28 -4.13
C VAL A 110 -5.97 2.19 -2.78
N LEU A 111 -7.19 1.64 -2.74
CA LEU A 111 -7.89 1.38 -1.48
C LEU A 111 -7.02 0.56 -0.51
N LEU A 112 -6.46 -0.57 -0.97
CA LEU A 112 -5.65 -1.44 -0.11
C LEU A 112 -4.39 -0.75 0.41
N ALA A 113 -3.74 0.06 -0.44
CA ALA A 113 -2.56 0.83 -0.07
C ALA A 113 -2.86 1.92 0.97
N LEU A 114 -4.02 2.59 0.87
CA LEU A 114 -4.44 3.66 1.78
C LEU A 114 -5.04 3.12 3.10
N VAL A 115 -5.73 1.99 3.05
CA VAL A 115 -6.33 1.38 4.24
C VAL A 115 -5.27 0.78 5.16
N LEU A 116 -4.16 0.28 4.60
CA LEU A 116 -3.10 -0.34 5.39
C LEU A 116 -2.52 0.55 6.51
N PRO A 117 -2.05 1.80 6.25
CA PRO A 117 -1.54 2.67 7.32
C PRO A 117 -2.61 2.96 8.38
N LEU A 118 -3.86 3.20 7.97
CA LEU A 118 -4.96 3.46 8.89
C LEU A 118 -5.25 2.25 9.79
N ALA A 119 -5.29 1.05 9.21
CA ALA A 119 -5.54 -0.19 9.94
C ALA A 119 -4.41 -0.50 10.93
N LEU A 120 -3.15 -0.28 10.55
CA LEU A 120 -1.99 -0.49 11.43
C LEU A 120 -2.00 0.50 12.60
N LEU A 121 -2.28 1.79 12.33
CA LEU A 121 -2.39 2.81 13.38
C LEU A 121 -3.56 2.52 14.32
N ALA A 122 -4.74 2.20 13.80
CA ALA A 122 -5.90 1.87 14.63
C ALA A 122 -5.67 0.63 15.51
N ALA A 123 -5.02 -0.41 14.96
CA ALA A 123 -4.64 -1.59 15.73
C ALA A 123 -3.63 -1.25 16.83
N ALA A 124 -2.61 -0.45 16.53
CA ALA A 124 -1.61 -0.01 17.49
C ALA A 124 -2.22 0.85 18.62
N VAL A 125 -3.07 1.83 18.27
CA VAL A 125 -3.84 2.62 19.24
C VAL A 125 -4.69 1.71 20.13
N ARG A 126 -5.36 0.70 19.55
CA ARG A 126 -6.19 -0.22 20.33
C ARG A 126 -5.40 -1.06 21.33
N VAL A 127 -4.16 -1.43 21.00
CA VAL A 127 -3.24 -2.13 21.90
C VAL A 127 -2.77 -1.20 23.03
N VAL A 128 -2.40 0.04 22.69
CA VAL A 128 -1.88 1.03 23.65
C VAL A 128 -2.97 1.60 24.57
N ALA A 129 -4.20 1.79 24.08
CA ALA A 129 -5.32 2.27 24.87
C ALA A 129 -5.92 1.15 25.74
N THR A 130 -5.11 0.63 26.68
CA THR A 130 -5.47 -0.43 27.62
C THR A 130 -4.83 -0.19 28.99
N PRO A 131 -5.45 -0.67 30.08
CA PRO A 131 -4.83 -0.65 31.42
C PRO A 131 -3.48 -1.38 31.47
N LEU A 132 -3.23 -2.35 30.58
CA LEU A 132 -1.94 -3.04 30.50
C LEU A 132 -0.80 -2.11 30.07
N PHE A 133 -1.05 -1.26 29.08
CA PHE A 133 -0.06 -0.25 28.66
C PHE A 133 0.16 0.77 29.77
N LEU A 134 -0.91 1.24 30.42
CA LEU A 134 -0.80 2.14 31.58
C LEU A 134 0.08 1.53 32.68
N TRP A 135 -0.14 0.25 32.98
CA TRP A 135 0.67 -0.48 33.94
C TRP A 135 2.15 -0.51 33.53
N ALA A 136 2.43 -0.89 32.28
CA ALA A 136 3.81 -0.93 31.77
C ALA A 136 4.48 0.45 31.84
N GLU A 137 3.75 1.50 31.50
CA GLU A 137 4.25 2.86 31.47
C GLU A 137 4.48 3.43 32.87
N TYR A 138 3.66 3.10 33.86
CA TYR A 138 3.88 3.59 35.21
C TYR A 138 4.93 2.82 36.00
N HIS A 139 5.22 1.58 35.60
CA HIS A 139 6.24 0.74 36.25
C HIS A 139 7.59 0.79 35.54
N ARG A 140 7.72 1.53 34.45
CA ARG A 140 9.02 1.69 33.78
C ARG A 140 9.95 2.58 34.60
N PRO A 141 11.27 2.34 34.55
CA PRO A 141 12.24 3.24 35.16
C PRO A 141 12.15 4.66 34.58
N GLY A 142 12.12 5.67 35.46
CA GLY A 142 12.19 7.08 35.10
C GLY A 142 10.85 7.74 34.78
N PHE A 143 9.71 7.05 34.89
CA PHE A 143 8.40 7.69 34.75
C PHE A 143 8.14 8.69 35.90
N PRO A 144 7.66 9.91 35.63
CA PRO A 144 7.51 10.94 36.64
C PRO A 144 6.40 10.61 37.66
N ALA A 145 6.74 10.78 38.94
CA ALA A 145 5.75 10.78 40.03
C ALA A 145 4.78 11.96 39.89
N ASP A 146 3.57 11.83 40.43
CA ASP A 146 2.62 12.96 40.48
C ASP A 146 3.07 13.97 41.54
N SER A 147 3.28 15.22 41.12
CA SER A 147 3.65 16.31 42.01
C SER A 147 2.52 16.78 42.92
N TYR A 148 1.28 16.36 42.65
CA TYR A 148 0.08 16.78 43.37
C TYR A 148 -0.45 15.71 44.35
N GLY A 149 0.26 14.59 44.50
CA GLY A 149 0.09 13.68 45.63
C GLY A 149 -0.56 12.34 45.32
N PHE A 150 -0.95 12.02 44.09
CA PHE A 150 -1.39 10.66 43.79
C PHE A 150 -0.20 9.70 43.82
N SER A 151 -0.35 8.62 44.57
CA SER A 151 0.52 7.45 44.49
C SER A 151 0.40 6.77 43.12
N THR A 152 1.41 6.00 42.74
CA THR A 152 1.37 5.19 41.51
C THR A 152 0.16 4.24 41.50
N GLU A 153 -0.20 3.70 42.66
CA GLU A 153 -1.34 2.79 42.84
C GLU A 153 -2.67 3.50 42.58
N GLU A 154 -2.87 4.70 43.15
CA GLU A 154 -4.06 5.52 42.87
C GLU A 154 -4.15 5.88 41.39
N ARG A 155 -3.04 6.31 40.79
CA ARG A 155 -3.03 6.63 39.36
C ARG A 155 -3.33 5.40 38.50
N MET A 156 -2.88 4.22 38.90
CA MET A 156 -3.23 2.97 38.23
C MET A 156 -4.73 2.70 38.29
N VAL A 157 -5.36 2.85 39.46
CA VAL A 157 -6.80 2.64 39.63
C VAL A 157 -7.60 3.67 38.83
N PHE A 158 -7.36 4.97 39.08
CA PHE A 158 -8.11 6.06 38.47
C PHE A 158 -7.86 6.18 36.97
N GLY A 159 -6.63 5.98 36.52
CA GLY A 159 -6.27 5.94 35.10
C GLY A 159 -6.91 4.76 34.39
N SER A 160 -6.99 3.58 35.03
CA SER A 160 -7.66 2.43 34.41
C SER A 160 -9.14 2.71 34.14
N TYR A 161 -9.84 3.41 35.03
CA TYR A 161 -11.23 3.83 34.78
C TYR A 161 -11.36 4.73 33.55
N GLY A 162 -10.45 5.68 33.34
CA GLY A 162 -10.45 6.53 32.16
C GLY A 162 -10.22 5.73 30.86
N LEU A 163 -9.26 4.82 30.85
CA LEU A 163 -8.97 3.95 29.69
C LEU A 163 -10.11 2.96 29.39
N ASP A 164 -10.74 2.41 30.42
CA ASP A 164 -11.91 1.55 30.26
C ASP A 164 -13.10 2.35 29.71
N TYR A 165 -13.30 3.58 30.20
CA TYR A 165 -14.40 4.44 29.79
C TYR A 165 -14.40 4.75 28.30
N VAL A 166 -13.24 5.08 27.72
CA VAL A 166 -13.13 5.41 26.29
C VAL A 166 -13.36 4.19 25.39
N MET A 167 -13.21 2.97 25.92
CA MET A 167 -13.40 1.72 25.17
C MET A 167 -14.74 1.03 25.41
N ASN A 168 -15.47 1.37 26.48
CA ASN A 168 -16.74 0.74 26.83
C ASN A 168 -17.95 1.55 26.32
N TRP A 169 -19.18 1.12 26.62
CA TRP A 169 -20.42 1.84 26.27
C TRP A 169 -21.13 2.49 27.47
N ALA A 170 -20.43 2.66 28.59
CA ALA A 170 -20.99 3.30 29.78
C ALA A 170 -21.26 4.81 29.52
N PRO A 171 -22.30 5.39 30.17
CA PRO A 171 -22.59 6.82 30.07
C PRO A 171 -21.56 7.66 30.85
N ALA A 172 -21.55 8.98 30.65
CA ALA A 172 -20.66 9.93 31.32
C ALA A 172 -20.63 9.80 32.87
N GLY A 173 -21.74 9.35 33.48
CA GLY A 173 -21.81 9.06 34.92
C GLY A 173 -20.83 7.98 35.40
N PHE A 174 -20.26 7.17 34.52
CA PHE A 174 -19.21 6.21 34.85
C PHE A 174 -17.96 6.90 35.42
N LEU A 175 -17.55 8.04 34.85
CA LEU A 175 -16.46 8.85 35.39
C LEU A 175 -16.97 9.93 36.34
N GLY A 176 -18.10 10.58 35.99
CA GLY A 176 -18.65 11.67 36.80
C GLY A 176 -19.18 11.26 38.17
N GLY A 177 -19.43 9.96 38.39
CA GLY A 177 -19.81 9.41 39.69
C GLY A 177 -18.65 9.00 40.58
N LEU A 178 -17.40 9.02 40.07
CA LEU A 178 -16.23 8.66 40.87
C LEU A 178 -15.91 9.76 41.88
N GLN A 179 -15.58 9.35 43.10
CA GLN A 179 -15.26 10.23 44.21
C GLN A 179 -13.89 9.88 44.78
N ASP A 180 -13.21 10.87 45.34
CA ASP A 180 -11.99 10.67 46.12
C ASP A 180 -12.32 10.16 47.56
N ALA A 181 -11.28 10.02 48.38
CA ALA A 181 -11.42 9.54 49.75
C ALA A 181 -12.27 10.45 50.66
N ASP A 182 -12.38 11.74 50.32
CA ASP A 182 -13.15 12.75 51.05
C ASP A 182 -14.59 12.89 50.52
N GLY A 183 -14.96 12.10 49.50
CA GLY A 183 -16.28 12.11 48.87
C GLY A 183 -16.46 13.24 47.84
N ALA A 184 -15.39 13.97 47.50
CA ALA A 184 -15.44 14.99 46.45
C ALA A 184 -15.35 14.32 45.06
N PRO A 185 -15.92 14.92 44.00
CA PRO A 185 -15.82 14.37 42.65
C PRO A 185 -14.36 14.22 42.21
N LEU A 186 -13.99 13.02 41.78
CA LEU A 186 -12.62 12.72 41.34
C LEU A 186 -12.26 13.46 40.05
N PHE A 187 -13.23 13.56 39.13
CA PHE A 187 -13.09 14.31 37.88
C PHE A 187 -14.02 15.53 37.89
N LEU A 188 -13.55 16.64 37.34
CA LEU A 188 -14.38 17.80 37.04
C LEU A 188 -15.40 17.47 35.94
N GLY A 189 -16.54 18.17 35.93
CA GLY A 189 -17.54 18.00 34.87
C GLY A 189 -16.98 18.27 33.47
N SER A 190 -16.03 19.20 33.33
CA SER A 190 -15.33 19.49 32.07
C SER A 190 -14.39 18.36 31.65
N GLU A 191 -13.71 17.70 32.59
CA GLU A 191 -12.85 16.54 32.30
C GLU A 191 -13.68 15.33 31.83
N VAL A 192 -14.83 15.12 32.46
CA VAL A 192 -15.78 14.07 32.05
C VAL A 192 -16.34 14.35 30.66
N ALA A 193 -16.70 15.61 30.37
CA ALA A 193 -17.16 16.02 29.03
C ALA A 193 -16.09 15.75 27.97
N HIS A 194 -14.85 16.16 28.22
CA HIS A 194 -13.74 15.90 27.30
C HIS A 194 -13.48 14.41 27.09
N MET A 195 -13.49 13.60 28.16
CA MET A 195 -13.36 12.14 28.04
C MET A 195 -14.50 11.52 27.24
N THR A 196 -15.70 12.10 27.30
CA THR A 196 -16.85 11.69 26.49
C THR A 196 -16.62 12.02 25.02
N ASP A 197 -16.08 13.20 24.70
CA ASP A 197 -15.71 13.57 23.33
C ASP A 197 -14.63 12.65 22.77
N VAL A 198 -13.57 12.38 23.55
CA VAL A 198 -12.48 11.44 23.20
C VAL A 198 -13.04 10.05 22.91
N LYS A 199 -13.95 9.55 23.76
CA LYS A 199 -14.64 8.28 23.56
C LYS A 199 -15.36 8.23 22.22
N ILE A 200 -16.14 9.26 21.90
CA ILE A 200 -16.92 9.32 20.65
C ILE A 200 -15.98 9.32 19.45
N VAL A 201 -14.97 10.19 19.44
CA VAL A 201 -13.99 10.30 18.33
C VAL A 201 -13.24 8.99 18.15
N LEU A 202 -12.73 8.40 19.24
CA LEU A 202 -11.97 7.16 19.20
C LEU A 202 -12.81 6.00 18.68
N GLN A 203 -14.02 5.80 19.21
CA GLN A 203 -14.89 4.71 18.78
C GLN A 203 -15.38 4.90 17.33
N ALA A 204 -15.70 6.12 16.92
CA ALA A 204 -16.08 6.42 15.54
C ALA A 204 -14.92 6.14 14.58
N ALA A 205 -13.70 6.59 14.90
CA ALA A 205 -12.52 6.34 14.10
C ALA A 205 -12.22 4.84 13.99
N LEU A 206 -12.25 4.10 15.10
CA LEU A 206 -12.06 2.65 15.10
C LEU A 206 -13.13 1.93 14.26
N ALA A 207 -14.40 2.35 14.34
CA ALA A 207 -15.48 1.78 13.55
C ALA A 207 -15.30 2.02 12.04
N VAL A 208 -14.97 3.25 11.64
CA VAL A 208 -14.69 3.59 10.23
C VAL A 208 -13.52 2.78 9.70
N VAL A 209 -12.42 2.72 10.45
CA VAL A 209 -11.24 1.93 10.05
C VAL A 209 -11.56 0.43 10.00
N ALA A 210 -12.38 -0.10 10.90
CA ALA A 210 -12.81 -1.50 10.87
C ALA A 210 -13.60 -1.82 9.58
N VAL A 211 -14.53 -0.94 9.18
CA VAL A 211 -15.28 -1.08 7.92
C VAL A 211 -14.33 -1.01 6.72
N LEU A 212 -13.42 -0.03 6.68
CA LEU A 212 -12.43 0.10 5.62
C LEU A 212 -11.49 -1.12 5.55
N ALA A 213 -11.06 -1.65 6.69
CA ALA A 213 -10.23 -2.85 6.78
C ALA A 213 -10.97 -4.08 6.25
N LEU A 214 -12.27 -4.22 6.52
CA LEU A 214 -13.10 -5.29 5.96
C LEU A 214 -13.21 -5.16 4.43
N LEU A 215 -13.46 -3.96 3.91
CA LEU A 215 -13.47 -3.70 2.46
C LEU A 215 -12.09 -3.97 1.82
N GLY A 216 -11.02 -3.59 2.50
CA GLY A 216 -9.64 -3.88 2.12
C GLY A 216 -9.35 -5.37 2.09
N LEU A 217 -9.83 -6.14 3.08
CA LEU A 217 -9.69 -7.59 3.14
C LEU A 217 -10.43 -8.26 1.97
N VAL A 218 -11.69 -7.89 1.73
CA VAL A 218 -12.47 -8.39 0.58
C VAL A 218 -11.75 -8.08 -0.74
N SER A 219 -11.27 -6.84 -0.90
CA SER A 219 -10.50 -6.42 -2.08
C SER A 219 -9.19 -7.20 -2.23
N CYS A 220 -8.47 -7.44 -1.14
CA CYS A 220 -7.25 -8.22 -1.12
C CYS A 220 -7.50 -9.67 -1.55
N LEU A 221 -8.52 -10.34 -1.00
CA LEU A 221 -8.89 -11.70 -1.37
C LEU A 221 -9.33 -11.79 -2.83
N TYR A 222 -10.13 -10.83 -3.30
CA TYR A 222 -10.56 -10.74 -4.69
C TYR A 222 -9.37 -10.57 -5.65
N LEU A 223 -8.48 -9.60 -5.38
CA LEU A 223 -7.28 -9.36 -6.18
C LEU A 223 -6.34 -10.56 -6.16
N ARG A 224 -6.16 -11.24 -5.03
CA ARG A 224 -5.35 -12.48 -4.96
C ARG A 224 -5.91 -13.59 -5.84
N ALA A 225 -7.23 -13.64 -6.03
CA ALA A 225 -7.89 -14.65 -6.86
C ALA A 225 -7.86 -14.29 -8.35
N LYS A 226 -8.00 -13.01 -8.71
CA LYS A 226 -8.22 -12.54 -10.09
C LYS A 226 -7.02 -11.81 -10.72
N ALA A 227 -6.12 -11.25 -9.92
CA ALA A 227 -4.98 -10.44 -10.35
C ALA A 227 -3.72 -10.79 -9.52
N PRO A 228 -3.04 -11.92 -9.81
CA PRO A 228 -1.92 -12.39 -9.02
C PRO A 228 -0.80 -11.34 -8.92
N GLY A 229 -0.40 -11.01 -7.69
CA GLY A 229 0.62 -9.99 -7.41
C GLY A 229 0.07 -8.58 -7.21
N ALA A 230 -1.14 -8.26 -7.69
CA ALA A 230 -1.73 -6.92 -7.55
C ALA A 230 -1.94 -6.52 -6.09
N ALA A 231 -2.48 -7.44 -5.27
CA ALA A 231 -2.67 -7.22 -3.83
C ALA A 231 -1.34 -7.09 -3.08
N SER A 232 -0.36 -7.94 -3.40
CA SER A 232 0.96 -7.90 -2.76
C SER A 232 1.70 -6.60 -3.09
N GLY A 233 1.65 -6.13 -4.35
CA GLY A 233 2.23 -4.85 -4.73
C GLY A 233 1.57 -3.66 -4.03
N ALA A 234 0.23 -3.67 -3.90
CA ALA A 234 -0.49 -2.62 -3.18
C ALA A 234 -0.17 -2.59 -1.68
N LEU A 235 -0.10 -3.76 -1.02
CA LEU A 235 0.28 -3.87 0.38
C LEU A 235 1.75 -3.45 0.60
N PHE A 236 2.65 -3.85 -0.28
CA PHE A 236 4.06 -3.44 -0.21
C PHE A 236 4.21 -1.91 -0.34
N PHE A 237 3.49 -1.29 -1.28
CA PHE A 237 3.46 0.16 -1.40
C PHE A 237 2.80 0.82 -0.18
N GLY A 238 1.70 0.26 0.34
CA GLY A 238 1.05 0.72 1.56
C GLY A 238 1.98 0.65 2.79
N SER A 239 2.86 -0.35 2.87
CA SER A 239 3.90 -0.42 3.91
C SER A 239 4.87 0.75 3.82
N TRP A 240 5.36 1.08 2.62
CA TRP A 240 6.21 2.25 2.41
C TRP A 240 5.49 3.56 2.74
N LEU A 241 4.22 3.69 2.34
CA LEU A 241 3.39 4.83 2.70
C LEU A 241 3.25 4.97 4.23
N THR A 242 3.07 3.84 4.93
CA THR A 242 3.02 3.82 6.40
C THR A 242 4.34 4.31 6.99
N VAL A 243 5.48 3.81 6.52
CA VAL A 243 6.81 4.25 7.00
C VAL A 243 7.01 5.75 6.75
N ALA A 244 6.68 6.24 5.56
CA ALA A 244 6.80 7.66 5.22
C ALA A 244 5.91 8.55 6.12
N LEU A 245 4.66 8.12 6.36
CA LEU A 245 3.75 8.81 7.28
C LEU A 245 4.31 8.85 8.70
N LEU A 246 4.80 7.72 9.21
CA LEU A 246 5.37 7.64 10.56
C LEU A 246 6.60 8.54 10.71
N VAL A 247 7.49 8.57 9.72
CA VAL A 247 8.66 9.47 9.71
C VAL A 247 8.22 10.93 9.72
N ALA A 248 7.25 11.31 8.88
CA ALA A 248 6.74 12.67 8.85
C ALA A 248 6.12 13.10 10.20
N LEU A 249 5.29 12.24 10.80
CA LEU A 249 4.70 12.49 12.12
C LEU A 249 5.75 12.57 13.23
N ALA A 250 6.76 11.68 13.20
CA ALA A 250 7.85 11.70 14.17
C ALA A 250 8.68 12.98 14.08
N VAL A 251 9.02 13.44 12.88
CA VAL A 251 9.73 14.71 12.67
C VAL A 251 8.89 15.88 13.21
N ALA A 252 7.60 15.93 12.88
CA ALA A 252 6.71 16.99 13.38
C ALA A 252 6.64 17.00 14.93
N ALA A 253 6.50 15.82 15.55
CA ALA A 253 6.44 15.70 17.00
C ALA A 253 7.75 16.07 17.70
N VAL A 254 8.91 15.70 17.13
CA VAL A 254 10.24 16.02 17.69
C VAL A 254 10.56 17.51 17.58
N LEU A 255 10.18 18.16 16.48
CA LEU A 255 10.43 19.59 16.28
C LEU A 255 9.59 20.48 17.21
N GLY A 256 8.43 20.01 17.65
CA GLY A 256 7.55 20.80 18.51
C GLY A 256 6.39 19.99 19.05
N TRP A 257 6.63 19.25 20.13
CA TRP A 257 5.60 18.39 20.74
C TRP A 257 4.34 19.16 21.12
N GLN A 258 4.48 20.34 21.73
CA GLN A 258 3.33 21.13 22.20
C GLN A 258 2.44 21.57 21.04
N GLN A 259 3.04 22.09 19.97
CA GLN A 259 2.31 22.49 18.76
C GLN A 259 1.70 21.30 18.04
N PHE A 260 2.44 20.19 17.93
CA PHE A 260 1.94 18.94 17.34
C PHE A 260 0.71 18.42 18.08
N PHE A 261 0.80 18.33 19.42
CA PHE A 261 -0.29 17.86 20.27
C PHE A 261 -1.50 18.79 20.18
N ALA A 262 -1.30 20.11 20.25
CA ALA A 262 -2.37 21.09 20.14
C ALA A 262 -3.07 21.05 18.76
N LEU A 263 -2.30 20.96 17.67
CA LEU A 263 -2.86 20.84 16.33
C LEU A 263 -3.70 19.58 16.21
N PHE A 264 -3.18 18.44 16.68
CA PHE A 264 -3.92 17.19 16.70
C PHE A 264 -5.24 17.33 17.46
N HIS A 265 -5.23 17.93 18.66
CA HIS A 265 -6.45 18.12 19.45
C HIS A 265 -7.45 19.06 18.78
N SER A 266 -6.99 20.15 18.17
CA SER A 266 -7.85 21.12 17.48
C SER A 266 -8.57 20.56 16.25
N LEU A 267 -8.08 19.45 15.67
CA LEU A 267 -8.76 18.76 14.57
C LEU A 267 -10.03 18.02 15.03
N PHE A 268 -10.08 17.64 16.31
CA PHE A 268 -11.15 16.79 16.85
C PHE A 268 -12.01 17.46 17.90
N PHE A 269 -11.48 18.48 18.58
CA PHE A 269 -12.10 19.10 19.75
C PHE A 269 -12.14 20.63 19.60
N ALA A 270 -13.21 21.23 20.12
CA ALA A 270 -13.37 22.68 20.13
C ALA A 270 -12.37 23.37 21.08
N ASP A 271 -12.03 24.62 20.77
CA ASP A 271 -11.11 25.40 21.62
C ASP A 271 -11.65 25.51 23.06
N GLY A 272 -10.76 25.26 24.03
CA GLY A 272 -11.07 25.32 25.45
C GLY A 272 -11.76 24.07 26.03
N SER A 273 -12.18 23.10 25.21
CA SER A 273 -12.84 21.87 25.72
C SER A 273 -11.86 20.79 26.18
N TRP A 274 -10.56 20.94 25.89
CA TRP A 274 -9.52 19.94 26.14
C TRP A 274 -8.29 20.49 26.88
N THR A 275 -8.34 21.75 27.32
CA THR A 275 -7.25 22.40 28.06
C THR A 275 -7.55 22.41 29.55
N PHE A 276 -6.68 21.80 30.35
CA PHE A 276 -6.84 21.65 31.79
C PHE A 276 -5.60 22.13 32.55
N ARG A 277 -5.75 22.39 33.85
CA ARG A 277 -4.64 22.76 34.73
C ARG A 277 -3.79 21.53 35.03
N ALA A 278 -2.52 21.74 35.32
CA ALA A 278 -1.62 20.65 35.72
C ALA A 278 -2.08 19.90 36.99
N SER A 279 -2.85 20.58 37.85
CA SER A 279 -3.44 20.00 39.06
C SER A 279 -4.75 19.25 38.84
N ASP A 280 -5.35 19.34 37.64
CA ASP A 280 -6.61 18.66 37.35
C ASP A 280 -6.35 17.15 37.16
N THR A 281 -7.28 16.33 37.64
CA THR A 281 -7.10 14.87 37.76
C THR A 281 -6.69 14.22 36.46
N LEU A 282 -7.30 14.59 35.34
CA LEU A 282 -7.03 14.02 34.02
C LEU A 282 -5.58 14.25 33.59
N ILE A 283 -5.01 15.43 33.82
CA ILE A 283 -3.62 15.73 33.46
C ILE A 283 -2.64 15.02 34.39
N ARG A 284 -3.00 14.87 35.67
CA ARG A 284 -2.20 14.10 36.64
C ARG A 284 -2.15 12.61 36.27
N LEU A 285 -3.25 12.05 35.77
CA LEU A 285 -3.32 10.68 35.29
C LEU A 285 -2.60 10.51 33.94
N TYR A 286 -2.78 11.43 33.00
CA TYR A 286 -2.16 11.32 31.67
C TYR A 286 -1.24 12.51 31.41
N PRO A 287 -0.08 12.58 32.08
CA PRO A 287 0.85 13.69 31.92
C PRO A 287 1.44 13.67 30.51
N THR A 288 2.09 14.77 30.11
CA THR A 288 2.74 14.89 28.79
C THR A 288 3.65 13.70 28.46
N GLN A 289 4.40 13.19 29.45
CA GLN A 289 5.28 12.03 29.27
C GLN A 289 4.50 10.79 28.82
N PHE A 290 3.35 10.50 29.44
CA PHE A 290 2.49 9.36 29.06
C PHE A 290 2.07 9.46 27.59
N TRP A 291 1.68 10.65 27.13
CA TRP A 291 1.26 10.85 25.74
C TRP A 291 2.42 10.72 24.74
N MET A 292 3.62 11.19 25.11
CA MET A 292 4.83 11.00 24.29
C MET A 292 5.16 9.50 24.17
N ASP A 293 5.21 8.78 25.28
CA ASP A 293 5.51 7.35 25.30
C ASP A 293 4.44 6.53 24.58
N ALA A 294 3.16 6.87 24.74
CA ALA A 294 2.05 6.27 24.00
C ALA A 294 2.19 6.50 22.49
N ALA A 295 2.52 7.72 22.05
CA ALA A 295 2.74 8.03 20.64
C ALA A 295 3.93 7.24 20.06
N ILE A 296 5.02 7.12 20.82
CA ILE A 296 6.19 6.31 20.43
C ILE A 296 5.81 4.83 20.33
N ALA A 297 5.06 4.29 21.30
CA ALA A 297 4.61 2.90 21.28
C ALA A 297 3.69 2.61 20.08
N VAL A 298 2.75 3.51 19.78
CA VAL A 298 1.89 3.41 18.60
C VAL A 298 2.72 3.43 17.32
N ALA A 299 3.67 4.35 17.19
CA ALA A 299 4.56 4.44 16.03
C ALA A 299 5.42 3.17 15.88
N GLY A 300 5.97 2.65 16.98
CA GLY A 300 6.75 1.41 17.00
C GLY A 300 5.94 0.19 16.57
N LEU A 301 4.74 0.00 17.11
CA LEU A 301 3.85 -1.11 16.73
C LEU A 301 3.41 -1.01 15.27
N ALA A 302 3.04 0.19 14.81
CA ALA A 302 2.66 0.42 13.41
C ALA A 302 3.83 0.17 12.46
N LEU A 303 5.05 0.59 12.83
CA LEU A 303 6.27 0.33 12.06
C LEU A 303 6.55 -1.17 11.97
N LEU A 304 6.51 -1.89 13.10
CA LEU A 304 6.69 -3.35 13.12
C LEU A 304 5.67 -4.06 12.22
N GLY A 305 4.40 -3.64 12.27
CA GLY A 305 3.35 -4.15 11.39
C GLY A 305 3.63 -3.87 9.91
N ALA A 306 4.05 -2.64 9.58
CA ALA A 306 4.40 -2.25 8.22
C ALA A 306 5.58 -3.07 7.67
N LEU A 307 6.63 -3.26 8.48
CA LEU A 307 7.80 -4.08 8.14
C LEU A 307 7.42 -5.56 7.96
N ALA A 308 6.56 -6.10 8.81
CA ALA A 308 6.08 -7.48 8.68
C ALA A 308 5.28 -7.67 7.38
N VAL A 309 4.37 -6.74 7.05
CA VAL A 309 3.62 -6.77 5.79
C VAL A 309 4.58 -6.62 4.61
N MET A 310 5.57 -5.73 4.70
CA MET A 310 6.56 -5.51 3.65
C MET A 310 7.38 -6.78 3.38
N ALA A 311 7.88 -7.44 4.43
CA ALA A 311 8.58 -8.71 4.32
C ALA A 311 7.68 -9.82 3.75
N ALA A 312 6.41 -9.88 4.19
CA ALA A 312 5.45 -10.86 3.70
C ALA A 312 5.03 -10.65 2.23
N THR A 313 5.09 -9.41 1.75
CA THR A 313 4.65 -9.02 0.40
C THR A 313 5.80 -8.69 -0.54
N TRP A 314 7.04 -8.92 -0.11
CA TRP A 314 8.25 -8.63 -0.88
C TRP A 314 8.17 -9.19 -2.31
N PRO A 315 8.42 -8.36 -3.33
CA PRO A 315 8.29 -8.74 -4.73
C PRO A 315 9.45 -9.64 -5.18
N THR A 316 9.40 -10.92 -4.79
CA THR A 316 10.33 -11.94 -5.28
C THR A 316 9.79 -12.61 -6.55
N ALA A 317 10.67 -12.87 -7.52
CA ALA A 317 10.35 -13.59 -8.75
C ALA A 317 9.68 -14.95 -8.45
N PHE A 318 10.18 -15.68 -7.45
CA PHE A 318 9.62 -16.94 -6.99
C PHE A 318 8.14 -16.87 -6.57
N ARG A 319 7.75 -15.82 -5.83
CA ARG A 319 6.35 -15.62 -5.39
C ARG A 319 5.43 -15.27 -6.56
N ARG A 320 5.94 -14.50 -7.53
CA ARG A 320 5.22 -14.18 -8.77
C ARG A 320 4.98 -15.43 -9.61
N HIS A 321 6.00 -16.27 -9.81
CA HIS A 321 5.86 -17.56 -10.50
C HIS A 321 4.81 -18.47 -9.83
N ARG A 322 4.91 -18.69 -8.51
CA ARG A 322 3.91 -19.47 -7.76
C ARG A 322 2.49 -18.91 -7.81
N ALA A 323 2.33 -17.60 -7.93
CA ALA A 323 1.01 -16.98 -8.06
C ALA A 323 0.42 -17.24 -9.47
N LEU A 324 1.24 -17.13 -10.51
CA LEU A 324 0.85 -17.45 -11.89
C LEU A 324 0.52 -18.93 -12.06
N ASP A 325 1.31 -19.84 -11.47
CA ASP A 325 1.07 -21.29 -11.54
C ASP A 325 -0.28 -21.69 -10.93
N ARG A 326 -0.68 -21.04 -9.84
CA ARG A 326 -2.01 -21.26 -9.22
C ARG A 326 -3.14 -20.81 -10.13
N VAL A 327 -2.97 -19.72 -10.87
CA VAL A 327 -3.96 -19.26 -11.85
C VAL A 327 -4.04 -20.22 -13.03
N ARG A 328 -2.89 -20.66 -13.57
CA ARG A 328 -2.85 -21.66 -14.66
C ARG A 328 -3.57 -22.95 -14.27
N ARG A 329 -3.26 -23.53 -13.10
CA ARG A 329 -3.93 -24.74 -12.59
C ARG A 329 -5.44 -24.58 -12.45
N ARG A 330 -5.91 -23.41 -12.02
CA ARG A 330 -7.35 -23.11 -11.93
C ARG A 330 -8.00 -23.03 -13.31
N GLN A 331 -7.34 -22.39 -14.28
CA GLN A 331 -7.82 -22.31 -15.65
C GLN A 331 -7.87 -23.69 -16.31
N GLU A 332 -6.85 -24.53 -16.09
CA GLU A 332 -6.83 -25.93 -16.53
C GLU A 332 -7.98 -26.74 -15.92
N LEU A 333 -8.24 -26.60 -14.61
CA LEU A 333 -9.35 -27.27 -13.94
C LEU A 333 -10.71 -26.82 -14.51
N LYS A 334 -10.92 -25.51 -14.71
CA LYS A 334 -12.13 -24.98 -15.35
C LYS A 334 -12.33 -25.57 -16.76
N ARG A 335 -11.26 -25.62 -17.58
CA ARG A 335 -11.31 -26.22 -18.92
C ARG A 335 -11.69 -27.70 -18.88
N ARG A 336 -11.14 -28.47 -17.93
CA ARG A 336 -11.48 -29.90 -17.74
C ARG A 336 -12.92 -30.12 -17.30
N LEU A 337 -13.47 -29.23 -16.47
CA LEU A 337 -14.85 -29.32 -16.01
C LEU A 337 -15.85 -28.86 -17.08
N ALA A 338 -15.48 -27.92 -17.94
CA ALA A 338 -16.34 -27.43 -19.04
C ALA A 338 -16.35 -28.34 -20.28
N GLY A 339 -15.36 -29.25 -20.41
CA GLY A 339 -15.27 -30.24 -21.49
C GLY A 339 -15.90 -31.60 -21.16
N ARG A 340 -16.61 -31.72 -20.04
CA ARG A 340 -17.45 -32.86 -19.64
C ARG A 340 -18.91 -32.43 -19.64
#